data_AF-A0A7C1MF35-F1
#
_entry.id   AF-A0A7C1MF35-F1
#
_cell.length_a   1.000
_cell.length_b   1.000
_cell.length_c   1.000
_cell.angle_alpha   90.00
_cell.angle_beta   90.00
_cell.angle_gamma   90.00
#
_symmetry.space_group_name_H-M   'P 1'
#
loop_
_entity.id
_entity.type
_entity.pdbx_description
1 polymer ?
#
loop_
_entity_poly.entity_id
_entity_poly.type
_entity_poly.pdbx_seq_one_letter_code
_entity_poly.pdbx_strand_id
1 'polypeptide(L)'
;TSGISLLEPIVEWLEEQKGMNRTVSTLGAGFVCWALGIASILSLNLWADFTPLGSIDMLEGKTIFDLLDFFTANILLPLGGLLVAVFAGWVMSREAIEKELALSEPMFRLWYITVRFITPVAVGAVFVYNLFGA
;
A
#
# COMPACT_ATOMS: atom_id res chain seq x y z
N THR A 1 3.84 9.28 -16.98
CA THR A 1 4.34 9.92 -15.75
C THR A 1 3.93 9.14 -14.51
N SER A 2 2.65 8.85 -14.27
CA SER A 2 2.20 8.10 -13.08
C SER A 2 2.82 6.71 -12.92
N GLY A 3 2.98 5.95 -14.00
CA GLY A 3 3.62 4.61 -13.94
C GLY A 3 5.11 4.64 -13.55
N ILE A 4 5.82 5.72 -13.89
CA ILE A 4 7.24 5.89 -13.49
C ILE A 4 7.29 6.18 -11.98
N SER A 5 6.44 7.10 -11.49
CA SER A 5 6.37 7.44 -10.07
C SER A 5 5.97 6.28 -9.15
N LEU A 6 5.19 5.31 -9.65
CA LEU A 6 4.82 4.11 -8.88
C LEU A 6 5.95 3.08 -8.79
N LEU A 7 6.84 3.03 -9.79
CA LEU A 7 7.92 2.06 -9.87
C LEU A 7 9.20 2.55 -9.17
N GLU A 8 9.39 3.88 -9.10
CA GLU A 8 10.58 4.50 -8.46
C GLU A 8 10.82 4.04 -7.02
N PRO A 9 9.81 3.99 -6.10
CA PRO A 9 10.07 3.56 -4.72
C PRO A 9 10.57 2.11 -4.62
N ILE A 10 10.14 1.25 -5.55
CA ILE A 10 10.58 -0.15 -5.61
C ILE A 10 12.03 -0.22 -6.09
N VAL A 11 12.36 0.58 -7.11
CA VAL A 11 13.72 0.66 -7.66
C VAL A 11 14.70 1.24 -6.64
N GLU A 12 14.35 2.34 -5.98
CA GLU A 12 15.16 2.95 -4.92
C GLU A 12 15.37 1.98 -3.75
N TRP A 13 14.33 1.30 -3.30
CA TRP A 13 14.45 0.29 -2.25
C TRP A 13 15.41 -0.85 -2.64
N LEU A 14 15.36 -1.33 -3.88
CA LEU A 14 16.28 -2.37 -4.38
C LEU A 14 17.73 -1.86 -4.49
N GLU A 15 17.92 -0.62 -4.93
CA GLU A 15 19.25 -0.01 -5.00
C GLU A 15 19.85 0.17 -3.60
N GLU A 16 19.11 0.77 -2.67
CA GLU A 16 19.59 1.10 -1.33
C GLU A 16 19.75 -0.12 -0.41
N GLN A 17 18.76 -1.01 -0.38
CA GLN A 17 18.75 -2.15 0.56
C GLN A 17 19.45 -3.39 0.00
N LYS A 18 19.47 -3.58 -1.32
CA LYS A 18 20.08 -4.76 -1.95
C LYS A 18 21.36 -4.45 -2.71
N GLY A 19 21.77 -3.18 -2.84
CA GLY A 19 22.98 -2.78 -3.55
C GLY A 19 22.95 -3.10 -5.05
N MET A 20 21.75 -3.26 -5.63
CA MET A 20 21.58 -3.59 -7.04
C MET A 20 21.80 -2.34 -7.91
N ASN A 21 22.33 -2.52 -9.13
CA ASN A 21 22.47 -1.41 -10.08
C ASN A 21 21.10 -1.00 -10.64
N ARG A 22 20.87 0.31 -10.81
CA ARG A 22 19.62 0.92 -11.28
C ARG A 22 19.00 0.27 -12.50
N THR A 23 19.81 -0.05 -13.50
CA THR A 23 19.33 -0.71 -14.73
C THR A 23 18.74 -2.08 -14.43
N VAL A 24 19.35 -2.86 -13.55
CA VAL A 24 18.86 -4.19 -13.18
C VAL A 24 17.60 -4.08 -12.34
N SER A 25 17.57 -3.16 -11.36
CA SER A 25 16.39 -2.91 -10.53
C SER A 25 15.19 -2.47 -11.36
N THR A 26 15.40 -1.55 -12.31
CA THR A 26 14.33 -1.02 -13.18
C THR A 26 13.82 -2.09 -14.14
N LEU A 27 14.71 -2.84 -14.81
CA LEU A 27 14.29 -3.92 -15.70
C LEU A 27 13.61 -5.06 -14.95
N GLY A 28 14.12 -5.43 -13.78
CA GLY A 28 13.53 -6.47 -12.93
C GLY A 28 12.13 -6.09 -12.44
N ALA A 29 11.99 -4.91 -11.82
CA ALA A 29 10.69 -4.42 -11.36
C ALA A 29 9.70 -4.27 -12.52
N GLY A 30 10.14 -3.71 -13.66
CA GLY A 30 9.31 -3.55 -14.84
C GLY A 30 8.84 -4.89 -15.43
N PHE A 31 9.74 -5.88 -15.50
CA PHE A 31 9.39 -7.22 -15.99
C PHE A 31 8.40 -7.93 -15.06
N VAL A 32 8.57 -7.82 -13.74
CA VAL A 32 7.63 -8.38 -12.76
C VAL A 32 6.26 -7.71 -12.87
N CYS A 33 6.20 -6.38 -12.94
CA CYS A 33 4.94 -5.66 -13.13
C CYS A 33 4.26 -6.04 -14.45
N TRP A 34 5.02 -6.18 -15.53
CA TRP A 34 4.50 -6.61 -16.82
C TRP A 34 3.93 -8.03 -16.78
N ALA A 35 4.65 -8.97 -16.16
CA ALA A 35 4.20 -10.35 -16.01
C ALA A 35 2.93 -10.46 -15.15
N LEU A 36 2.86 -9.71 -14.04
CA LEU A 36 1.65 -9.62 -13.22
C LEU A 36 0.49 -9.00 -13.99
N GLY A 37 0.73 -7.99 -14.83
CA GLY A 37 -0.29 -7.41 -15.71
C GLY A 37 -0.86 -8.42 -16.70
N ILE A 38 -0.01 -9.28 -17.29
CA ILE A 38 -0.47 -10.38 -18.17
C ILE A 38 -1.32 -11.37 -17.37
N ALA A 39 -0.88 -11.78 -16.19
CA ALA A 39 -1.63 -12.70 -15.33
C ALA A 39 -3.01 -12.13 -14.97
N SER A 40 -3.09 -10.84 -14.65
CA SER A 40 -4.35 -10.14 -14.39
C SER A 40 -5.28 -10.16 -15.62
N ILE A 41 -4.79 -9.81 -16.81
CA ILE A 41 -5.62 -9.79 -18.02
C ILE A 41 -6.11 -11.20 -18.39
N LEU A 42 -5.27 -12.22 -18.25
CA LEU A 42 -5.65 -13.61 -18.49
C LEU A 42 -6.72 -14.10 -17.51
N SER A 43 -6.64 -13.66 -16.24
CA SER A 43 -7.64 -13.99 -15.21
C SER A 43 -9.03 -13.44 -15.49
N LEU A 44 -9.14 -12.41 -16.35
CA LEU A 44 -10.44 -11.88 -16.79
C LEU A 44 -11.09 -12.68 -17.93
N ASN A 45 -10.39 -13.69 -18.49
CA ASN A 45 -10.89 -14.46 -19.62
C ASN A 45 -10.54 -15.95 -19.50
N LEU A 46 -9.35 -16.36 -19.96
CA LEU A 46 -8.96 -17.77 -20.03
C LEU A 46 -8.77 -18.41 -18.66
N TRP A 47 -8.39 -17.62 -17.67
CA TRP A 47 -8.15 -18.05 -16.29
C TRP A 47 -9.26 -17.61 -15.34
N ALA A 48 -10.45 -17.32 -15.86
CA ALA A 48 -11.60 -16.93 -15.05
C ALA A 48 -11.99 -18.02 -14.03
N ASP A 49 -11.85 -19.30 -14.40
CA ASP A 49 -12.11 -20.43 -13.50
C ASP A 49 -10.90 -20.82 -12.63
N PHE A 50 -9.74 -20.18 -12.85
CA PHE A 50 -8.51 -20.48 -12.12
C PHE A 50 -8.47 -19.70 -10.81
N THR A 51 -8.77 -20.39 -9.72
CA THR A 51 -8.86 -19.83 -8.36
C THR A 51 -7.75 -20.41 -7.47
N PRO A 52 -6.52 -19.86 -7.53
CA PRO A 52 -5.33 -20.49 -6.92
C PRO A 52 -5.38 -20.58 -5.39
N LEU A 53 -6.18 -19.73 -4.74
CA LEU A 53 -6.33 -19.67 -3.27
C LEU A 53 -7.74 -20.08 -2.80
N GLY A 54 -8.48 -20.84 -3.61
CA GLY A 54 -9.84 -21.28 -3.29
C GLY A 54 -9.99 -22.17 -2.06
N SER A 55 -8.88 -22.65 -1.47
CA SER A 55 -8.88 -23.46 -0.23
C SER A 55 -8.97 -22.63 1.06
N ILE A 56 -8.99 -21.30 0.96
CA ILE A 56 -9.14 -20.38 2.10
C ILE A 56 -10.52 -19.75 1.99
N ASP A 57 -11.39 -19.94 2.98
CA ASP A 57 -12.79 -19.48 2.96
C ASP A 57 -12.94 -17.98 2.61
N MET A 58 -12.00 -17.13 3.06
CA MET A 58 -12.01 -15.68 2.79
C MET A 58 -11.58 -15.30 1.37
N LEU A 59 -10.95 -16.22 0.63
CA LEU A 59 -10.41 -16.01 -0.72
C LEU A 59 -11.03 -16.99 -1.74
N GLU A 60 -12.11 -17.67 -1.35
CA GLU A 60 -12.81 -18.62 -2.21
C GLU A 60 -13.33 -17.93 -3.48
N GLY A 61 -13.15 -18.59 -4.63
CA GLY A 61 -13.66 -18.10 -5.91
C GLY A 61 -12.94 -16.89 -6.51
N LYS A 62 -11.93 -16.32 -5.83
CA LYS A 62 -11.22 -15.12 -6.33
C LYS A 62 -10.21 -15.48 -7.44
N THR A 63 -10.29 -14.77 -8.56
CA THR A 63 -9.31 -14.87 -9.66
C THR A 63 -7.99 -14.19 -9.27
N ILE A 64 -6.94 -14.31 -10.11
CA ILE A 64 -5.65 -13.66 -9.84
C ILE A 64 -5.80 -12.14 -9.71
N PHE A 65 -6.60 -11.51 -10.58
CA PHE A 65 -6.88 -10.08 -10.49
C PHE A 65 -7.58 -9.73 -9.16
N ASP A 66 -8.61 -10.48 -8.79
CA ASP A 66 -9.37 -10.22 -7.55
C ASP A 66 -8.51 -10.39 -6.30
N LEU A 67 -7.56 -11.34 -6.32
CA LEU A 67 -6.60 -11.52 -5.24
C LEU A 67 -5.66 -10.31 -5.14
N LEU A 68 -5.08 -9.87 -6.26
CA LEU A 68 -4.21 -8.69 -6.28
C LEU A 68 -4.97 -7.43 -5.84
N ASP A 69 -6.21 -7.25 -6.28
CA ASP A 69 -7.06 -6.14 -5.86
C ASP A 69 -7.38 -6.23 -4.36
N PHE A 70 -7.77 -7.40 -3.86
CA PHE A 70 -8.04 -7.60 -2.44
C PHE A 70 -6.83 -7.29 -1.56
N PHE A 71 -5.65 -7.84 -1.89
CA PHE A 71 -4.43 -7.60 -1.12
C PHE A 71 -4.03 -6.12 -1.16
N THR A 72 -4.14 -5.45 -2.30
CA THR A 72 -3.74 -4.05 -2.41
C THR A 72 -4.75 -3.09 -1.77
N ALA A 73 -6.02 -3.18 -2.17
CA ALA A 73 -7.06 -2.24 -1.77
C ALA A 73 -7.54 -2.45 -0.33
N ASN A 74 -7.69 -3.71 0.11
CA ASN A 74 -8.27 -4.01 1.41
C ASN A 74 -7.21 -4.22 2.51
N ILE A 75 -5.99 -4.63 2.14
CA ILE A 75 -4.93 -4.92 3.10
C ILE A 75 -3.82 -3.87 3.08
N LEU A 76 -3.08 -3.75 1.97
CA LEU A 76 -1.87 -2.93 1.92
C LEU A 76 -2.15 -1.44 2.08
N LEU A 77 -3.18 -0.90 1.42
CA LEU A 77 -3.50 0.53 1.51
C LEU A 77 -3.93 0.96 2.93
N PRO A 78 -4.92 0.33 3.59
CA PRO A 78 -5.31 0.74 4.94
C PRO A 78 -4.21 0.44 5.97
N LEU A 79 -3.52 -0.70 5.86
CA LEU A 79 -2.43 -1.03 6.77
C LEU A 79 -1.26 -0.06 6.63
N GLY A 80 -0.85 0.26 5.40
CA GLY A 80 0.20 1.25 5.13
C GLY A 80 -0.19 2.63 5.68
N GLY A 81 -1.42 3.08 5.42
CA GLY A 81 -1.94 4.34 5.98
C GLY A 81 -1.97 4.35 7.51
N LEU A 82 -2.38 3.25 8.14
CA LEU A 82 -2.41 3.11 9.60
C LEU A 82 -1.00 3.16 10.18
N LEU A 83 -0.05 2.42 9.59
CA LEU A 83 1.35 2.42 10.04
C LEU A 83 1.97 3.81 9.91
N VAL A 84 1.72 4.52 8.82
CA VAL A 84 2.20 5.90 8.63
C VAL A 84 1.56 6.85 9.65
N ALA A 85 0.25 6.73 9.90
CA ALA A 85 -0.44 7.54 10.91
C ALA A 85 0.08 7.27 12.32
N VAL A 86 0.32 6.00 12.67
CA VAL A 86 0.91 5.61 13.96
C VAL A 86 2.33 6.13 14.10
N PHE A 87 3.13 6.00 13.05
CA PHE A 87 4.50 6.52 13.03
C PHE A 87 4.54 8.05 13.21
N ALA A 88 3.76 8.79 12.42
CA ALA A 88 3.71 10.25 12.48
C ALA A 88 3.07 10.77 13.78
N GLY A 89 2.06 10.09 14.32
CA GLY A 89 1.33 10.54 15.50
C GLY A 89 2.03 10.23 16.83
N TRP A 90 2.78 9.13 16.90
CA TRP A 90 3.33 8.62 18.17
C TRP A 90 4.81 8.26 18.18
N VAL A 91 5.43 7.96 17.03
CA VAL A 91 6.85 7.55 16.99
C VAL A 91 7.76 8.74 16.69
N MET A 92 7.36 9.61 15.76
CA MET A 92 8.16 10.77 15.36
C MET A 92 8.10 11.89 16.42
N SER A 93 9.22 12.58 16.65
CA SER A 93 9.26 13.68 17.60
C SER A 93 8.42 14.87 17.12
N ARG A 94 7.72 15.51 18.05
CA ARG A 94 6.84 16.65 17.74
C ARG A 94 7.63 17.78 17.10
N GLU A 95 8.83 18.04 17.60
CA GLU A 95 9.71 19.12 17.14
C GLU A 95 10.14 18.91 15.68
N ALA A 96 10.40 17.66 15.28
CA ALA A 96 10.73 17.34 13.89
C ALA A 96 9.54 17.60 12.96
N ILE A 97 8.34 17.14 13.35
CA ILE A 97 7.12 17.33 12.57
C ILE A 97 6.80 18.83 12.42
N GLU A 98 6.89 19.59 13.51
CA GLU A 98 6.55 21.01 13.54
C GLU A 98 7.48 21.83 12.64
N LYS A 99 8.77 21.46 12.61
CA LYS A 99 9.76 22.08 11.73
C LYS A 99 9.51 21.77 10.24
N GLU A 100 9.21 20.52 9.91
CA GLU A 100 9.01 20.08 8.53
C GLU A 100 7.67 20.56 7.94
N LEU A 101 6.59 20.60 8.73
CA LEU A 101 5.28 21.03 8.25
C LEU A 101 5.17 22.55 8.09
N ALA A 102 5.99 23.34 8.80
CA ALA A 102 6.02 24.80 8.74
C ALA A 102 4.62 25.45 8.88
N LEU A 103 3.75 24.87 9.70
CA LEU A 103 2.38 25.34 9.96
C LEU A 103 2.34 26.35 11.11
N SER A 104 1.29 27.18 11.15
CA SER A 104 0.99 28.00 12.33
C SER A 104 0.58 27.12 13.53
N GLU A 105 0.86 27.56 14.75
CA GLU A 105 0.60 26.80 15.98
C GLU A 105 -0.83 26.20 16.09
N PRO A 106 -1.93 26.95 15.82
CA PRO A 106 -3.27 26.37 15.89
C PRO A 106 -3.54 25.33 14.79
N MET A 107 -2.98 25.52 13.59
CA MET A 107 -3.14 24.60 12.47
C MET A 107 -2.35 23.31 12.70
N PHE A 108 -1.13 23.43 13.24
CA PHE A 108 -0.32 22.29 13.65
C PHE A 108 -1.03 21.47 14.72
N ARG A 109 -1.60 22.11 15.74
CA ARG A 109 -2.32 21.41 16.81
C ARG A 109 -3.52 20.63 16.29
N LEU A 110 -4.30 21.22 15.37
CA LEU A 110 -5.43 20.56 14.74
C LEU A 110 -4.98 19.36 13.89
N TRP A 111 -3.96 19.55 13.05
CA TRP A 111 -3.38 18.48 12.24
C TRP A 111 -2.85 17.35 13.12
N TYR A 112 -2.12 17.67 14.18
CA TYR A 112 -1.48 16.69 15.06
C TYR A 112 -2.53 15.84 15.80
N ILE A 113 -3.60 16.45 16.31
CA ILE A 113 -4.72 15.71 16.92
C ILE A 113 -5.40 14.81 15.89
N THR A 114 -5.57 15.29 14.67
CA THR A 114 -6.21 14.53 13.59
C THR A 114 -5.38 13.28 13.26
N VAL A 115 -4.08 13.45 13.00
CA VAL A 115 -3.18 12.33 12.66
C VAL A 115 -2.99 11.37 13.83
N ARG A 116 -2.94 11.87 15.06
CA ARG A 116 -2.71 11.04 16.25
C ARG A 116 -3.96 10.32 16.76
N PHE A 117 -5.17 10.82 16.51
CA PHE A 117 -6.38 10.19 17.07
C PHE A 117 -7.42 9.86 16.02
N ILE A 118 -7.76 10.82 15.15
CA ILE A 118 -8.88 10.66 14.20
C ILE A 118 -8.51 9.68 13.08
N THR A 119 -7.38 9.91 12.41
CA THR A 119 -6.89 9.09 11.29
C THR A 119 -6.72 7.62 11.66
N PRO A 120 -5.99 7.25 12.73
CA PRO A 120 -5.78 5.84 13.10
C PRO A 120 -7.08 5.13 13.51
N VAL A 121 -8.01 5.82 14.17
CA VAL A 121 -9.33 5.26 14.48
C VAL A 121 -10.16 5.05 13.21
N ALA A 122 -10.20 6.04 12.32
CA ALA A 122 -10.96 5.97 11.07
C ALA A 122 -10.41 4.88 10.12
N VAL A 123 -9.08 4.86 9.91
CA VAL A 123 -8.42 3.85 9.06
C VAL A 123 -8.53 2.47 9.68
N GLY A 124 -8.39 2.35 11.01
CA GLY A 124 -8.61 1.08 11.72
C GLY A 124 -10.04 0.56 11.56
N ALA A 125 -11.05 1.43 11.64
CA ALA A 125 -12.44 1.05 11.43
C ALA A 125 -12.70 0.58 9.99
N VAL A 126 -12.16 1.30 8.99
CA VAL A 126 -12.25 0.89 7.58
C VAL A 126 -11.54 -0.45 7.33
N PHE A 127 -10.37 -0.65 7.93
CA PHE A 127 -9.61 -1.90 7.80
C PHE A 127 -10.39 -3.10 8.38
N VAL A 128 -10.98 -2.94 9.56
CA VAL A 128 -11.85 -3.97 10.16
C VAL A 128 -13.08 -4.21 9.29
N TYR A 129 -13.73 -3.17 8.80
CA TYR A 129 -14.88 -3.29 7.90
C TYR A 129 -14.51 -4.05 6.60
N ASN A 130 -13.38 -3.74 5.99
CA ASN A 130 -12.91 -4.40 4.78
C ASN A 130 -12.52 -5.87 4.99
N LEU A 131 -12.23 -6.30 6.22
CA LEU A 131 -11.91 -7.70 6.53
C LEU A 131 -13.13 -8.54 6.92
N PHE A 132 -14.13 -7.95 7.58
CA PHE A 132 -15.30 -8.68 8.08
C PHE A 132 -16.59 -8.42 7.28
N GLY A 133 -16.62 -7.37 6.46
CA GLY A 133 -17.76 -6.98 5.63
C GLY A 133 -17.57 -7.22 4.13
N ALA A 134 -16.41 -7.74 3.71
CA ALA A 134 -16.08 -8.07 2.32
C ALA A 134 -16.18 -9.58 2.05
#